data_AF-A0A3R7K1I4-F1
#
_entry.id   AF-A0A3R7K1I4-F1
#
_cell.length_a   1.000
_cell.length_b   1.000
_cell.length_c   1.000
_cell.angle_alpha   90.00
_cell.angle_beta   90.00
_cell.angle_gamma   90.00
#
_symmetry.space_group_name_H-M   'P 1'
#
loop_
_entity.id
_entity.type
_entity.pdbx_description
1 polymer ?
#
loop_
_entity_poly.entity_id
_entity_poly.type
_entity_poly.pdbx_seq_one_letter_code
_entity_poly.pdbx_strand_id
1 'polypeptide(L)'
;MHGTTKDGLITLGEMQCLGACVNAPMLVVSDYGCPLNFSYNFLEDLTWNDVKQLIENLRDNRSFKVGTQHPDRVWAEPPGGRTSLFMKEPPKSYYRDIDAKPAPSAAPDAAKK
;
A
#
# COMPACT_ATOMS: atom_id res chain seq x y z
N MET A 1 -15.34 -6.84 24.86
CA MET A 1 -13.98 -6.34 25.17
C MET A 1 -13.61 -5.38 24.04
N HIS A 2 -14.16 -4.17 24.10
CA HIS A 2 -13.86 -3.05 23.21
C HIS A 2 -13.81 -1.86 24.16
N GLY A 3 -12.61 -1.45 24.54
CA GLY A 3 -12.39 -0.50 25.61
C GLY A 3 -11.83 0.79 25.05
N THR A 4 -12.50 1.90 25.35
CA THR A 4 -11.89 3.22 25.29
C THR A 4 -11.03 3.40 26.53
N THR A 5 -9.83 3.94 26.37
CA THR A 5 -8.94 4.28 27.48
C THR A 5 -9.58 5.33 28.40
N LYS A 6 -9.16 5.40 29.68
CA LYS A 6 -9.76 6.32 30.67
C LYS A 6 -9.63 7.79 30.29
N ASP A 7 -8.59 8.13 29.53
CA ASP A 7 -8.34 9.46 28.97
C ASP A 7 -9.26 9.79 27.78
N GLY A 8 -10.06 8.83 27.29
CA GLY A 8 -10.98 9.01 26.18
C GLY A 8 -10.31 9.07 24.80
N LEU A 9 -8.99 8.92 24.73
CA LEU A 9 -8.21 9.20 23.51
C LEU A 9 -8.16 8.01 22.54
N ILE A 10 -8.01 6.79 23.05
CA ILE A 10 -7.76 5.59 22.24
C ILE A 10 -8.88 4.58 22.47
N THR A 11 -9.47 4.10 21.38
CA THR A 11 -10.42 2.99 21.40
C THR A 11 -9.86 1.84 20.60
N LEU A 12 -9.82 0.65 21.19
CA LEU A 12 -9.38 -0.57 20.52
C LEU A 12 -10.59 -1.31 19.93
N GLY A 13 -10.52 -1.61 18.63
CA GLY A 13 -11.48 -2.44 17.91
C GLY A 13 -10.75 -3.53 17.14
N GLU A 14 -11.20 -4.78 17.31
CA GLU A 14 -10.73 -5.87 16.46
C GLU A 14 -11.41 -5.76 15.09
N MET A 15 -10.60 -5.90 14.04
CA MET A 15 -11.07 -5.89 12.66
C MET A 15 -10.66 -7.19 11.98
N GLN A 16 -11.38 -7.55 10.93
CA GLN A 16 -10.99 -8.64 10.05
C GLN A 16 -9.82 -8.19 9.14
N CYS A 17 -9.57 -8.96 8.07
CA CYS A 17 -8.58 -8.60 7.07
C CYS A 17 -8.77 -7.16 6.55
N LEU A 18 -7.71 -6.36 6.64
CA LEU A 18 -7.65 -4.99 6.15
C LEU A 18 -6.82 -4.85 4.85
N GLY A 19 -6.46 -5.97 4.22
CA GLY A 19 -5.78 -5.99 2.91
C GLY A 19 -4.26 -5.87 2.93
N ALA A 20 -3.62 -5.69 4.09
CA ALA A 20 -2.15 -5.60 4.24
C ALA A 20 -1.48 -6.93 4.65
N CYS A 21 -1.95 -8.06 4.13
CA CYS A 21 -1.56 -9.39 4.62
C CYS A 21 -0.06 -9.72 4.43
N VAL A 22 0.57 -9.20 3.37
CA VAL A 22 2.01 -9.42 3.11
C VAL A 22 2.89 -8.69 4.13
N ASN A 23 2.32 -7.69 4.80
CA ASN A 23 2.94 -6.87 5.84
C ASN A 23 2.40 -7.17 7.24
N ALA A 24 1.93 -8.39 7.48
CA ALA A 24 1.50 -8.80 8.82
C ALA A 24 2.72 -8.89 9.77
N PRO A 25 2.58 -8.53 11.06
CA PRO A 25 1.38 -8.03 11.75
C PRO A 25 1.08 -6.55 11.45
N MET A 26 -0.21 -6.16 11.47
CA MET A 26 -0.64 -4.80 11.12
C MET A 26 -1.71 -4.23 12.05
N LEU A 27 -1.80 -2.91 12.11
CA LEU A 27 -2.80 -2.13 12.85
C LEU A 27 -3.13 -0.87 12.05
N VAL A 28 -4.38 -0.41 12.15
CA VAL A 28 -4.77 0.87 11.56
C VAL A 28 -5.13 1.88 12.64
N VAL A 29 -4.54 3.06 12.54
CA VAL A 29 -4.90 4.21 13.36
C VAL A 29 -5.90 5.07 12.58
N SER A 30 -7.12 5.12 13.08
CA SER A 30 -8.17 6.04 12.61
C SER A 30 -8.13 7.30 13.46
N ASP A 31 -7.57 8.38 12.92
CA ASP A 31 -7.47 9.65 13.65
C ASP A 31 -8.74 10.49 13.44
N TYR A 32 -9.49 10.66 14.52
CA TYR A 32 -10.70 11.48 14.60
C TYR A 32 -10.47 12.82 15.31
N GLY A 33 -9.23 13.18 15.66
CA GLY A 33 -8.92 14.40 16.43
C GLY A 33 -9.24 15.70 15.69
N CYS A 34 -9.21 15.70 14.35
CA CYS A 34 -9.62 16.84 13.53
C CYS A 34 -10.66 16.39 12.49
N PRO A 35 -11.95 16.72 12.66
CA PRO A 35 -13.03 16.25 11.76
C PRO A 35 -12.88 16.69 10.31
N LEU A 36 -12.17 17.80 10.05
CA LEU A 36 -11.89 18.28 8.69
C LEU A 36 -10.79 17.49 8.00
N ASN A 37 -9.96 16.76 8.75
CA ASN A 37 -8.75 16.12 8.24
C ASN A 37 -8.57 14.71 8.81
N PHE A 38 -9.61 13.88 8.61
CA PHE A 38 -9.60 12.46 8.98
C PHE A 38 -8.45 11.73 8.28
N SER A 39 -7.73 10.89 9.04
CA SER A 39 -6.70 10.02 8.48
C SER A 39 -6.90 8.56 8.92
N TYR A 40 -6.65 7.64 7.99
CA TYR A 40 -6.76 6.19 8.19
C TYR A 40 -5.41 5.55 7.84
N ASN A 41 -4.52 5.54 8.82
CA ASN A 41 -3.10 5.24 8.60
C ASN A 41 -2.79 3.78 8.90
N PHE A 42 -2.26 3.08 7.90
CA PHE A 42 -1.79 1.71 8.02
C PHE A 42 -0.41 1.70 8.68
N LEU A 43 -0.29 0.93 9.76
CA LEU A 43 0.99 0.55 10.35
C LEU A 43 1.18 -0.96 10.18
N GLU A 44 2.33 -1.31 9.65
CA GLU A 44 2.60 -2.60 9.04
C GLU A 44 3.91 -3.18 9.57
N ASP A 45 4.06 -4.50 9.50
CA ASP A 45 5.22 -5.25 10.02
C ASP A 45 5.56 -4.91 11.48
N LEU A 46 4.53 -4.79 12.33
CA LEU A 46 4.65 -4.31 13.70
C LEU A 46 5.26 -5.34 14.65
N THR A 47 6.15 -4.86 15.53
CA THR A 47 6.56 -5.57 16.74
C THR A 47 5.87 -5.00 17.99
N TRP A 48 5.95 -5.72 19.10
CA TRP A 48 5.41 -5.26 20.38
C TRP A 48 6.01 -3.92 20.85
N ASN A 49 7.27 -3.65 20.54
CA ASN A 49 7.92 -2.40 20.93
C ASN A 49 7.39 -1.23 20.09
N ASP A 50 7.17 -1.45 18.79
CA ASP A 50 6.62 -0.43 17.89
C ASP A 50 5.22 -0.02 18.32
N VAL A 51 4.38 -0.98 18.71
CA VAL A 51 3.03 -0.70 19.21
C VAL A 51 3.06 0.13 20.51
N LYS A 52 3.96 -0.19 21.45
CA LYS A 52 4.12 0.60 22.68
C LYS A 52 4.52 2.04 22.37
N GLN A 53 5.51 2.21 21.49
CA GLN A 53 5.98 3.52 21.09
C GLN A 53 4.90 4.31 20.33
N LEU A 54 4.10 3.64 19.49
CA LEU A 54 2.96 4.22 18.80
C LEU A 54 1.95 4.78 19.80
N ILE A 55 1.58 4.01 20.84
CA ILE A 55 0.62 4.45 21.85
C ILE A 55 1.13 5.69 22.61
N GLU A 56 2.42 5.72 22.96
CA GLU A 56 3.03 6.89 23.60
C GLU A 56 3.01 8.11 22.67
N ASN A 57 3.37 7.93 21.39
CA ASN A 57 3.34 9.00 20.39
C ASN A 57 1.91 9.54 20.19
N LEU A 58 0.90 8.67 20.11
CA LEU A 58 -0.50 9.08 19.97
C LEU A 58 -0.99 9.88 21.18
N ARG A 59 -0.62 9.49 22.41
CA ARG A 59 -0.98 10.24 23.62
C ARG A 59 -0.33 11.62 23.68
N ASP A 60 0.91 11.72 23.22
CA ASP A 60 1.68 12.96 23.21
C ASP A 60 1.43 13.83 21.96
N ASN A 61 0.52 13.44 21.07
CA ASN A 61 0.30 14.06 19.75
C ASN A 61 1.59 14.21 18.92
N ARG A 62 2.49 13.22 18.99
CA ARG A 62 3.71 13.15 18.17
C ARG A 62 3.44 12.42 16.86
N SER A 63 4.19 12.78 15.83
CA SER A 63 4.15 12.06 14.57
C SER A 63 4.74 10.66 14.72
N PHE A 64 4.22 9.73 13.91
CA PHE A 64 4.71 8.36 13.81
C PHE A 64 4.90 7.99 12.34
N LYS A 65 5.71 6.96 12.08
CA LYS A 65 5.97 6.47 10.73
C LYS A 65 4.77 5.67 10.24
N VAL A 66 4.20 6.06 9.09
CA VAL A 66 3.13 5.32 8.41
C VAL A 66 3.74 4.28 7.46
N GLY A 67 3.07 3.14 7.30
CA GLY A 67 3.52 2.00 6.50
C GLY A 67 4.37 1.01 7.31
N THR A 68 5.23 0.28 6.61
CA THR A 68 6.08 -0.76 7.21
C THR A 68 7.04 -0.19 8.25
N GLN A 69 7.04 -0.77 9.45
CA GLN A 69 8.02 -0.48 10.49
C GLN A 69 9.34 -1.23 10.27
N HIS A 70 9.34 -2.26 9.41
CA HIS A 70 10.53 -3.02 9.08
C HIS A 70 11.54 -2.15 8.31
N PRO A 71 12.81 -2.02 8.75
CA PRO A 71 13.78 -1.13 8.10
C PRO A 71 14.21 -1.64 6.73
N ASP A 72 14.31 -2.97 6.56
CA ASP A 72 14.81 -3.59 5.32
C ASP A 72 13.72 -3.81 4.26
N ARG A 73 12.55 -3.22 4.46
CA ARG A 73 11.39 -3.35 3.58
C ARG A 73 10.89 -1.99 3.13
N VAL A 74 10.52 -1.92 1.86
CA VAL A 74 9.83 -0.77 1.28
C VAL A 74 8.45 -1.22 0.84
N TRP A 75 7.40 -0.67 1.47
CA TRP A 75 6.01 -1.06 1.20
C TRP A 75 5.81 -2.59 1.27
N ALA A 76 5.35 -3.19 0.17
CA ALA A 76 5.10 -4.63 0.02
C ALA A 76 6.26 -5.40 -0.65
N GLU A 77 7.45 -4.80 -0.79
CA GLU A 77 8.62 -5.52 -1.30
C GLU A 77 9.07 -6.64 -0.35
N PRO A 78 9.74 -7.68 -0.85
CA PRO A 78 10.35 -8.68 0.03
C PRO A 78 11.48 -8.06 0.87
N PRO A 79 11.73 -8.57 2.10
CA PRO A 79 12.86 -8.15 2.91
C PRO A 79 14.18 -8.49 2.17
N GLY A 80 15.03 -7.49 1.96
CA GLY A 80 16.24 -7.61 1.12
C GLY A 80 16.11 -7.00 -0.28
N GLY A 81 14.94 -6.43 -0.61
CA GLY A 81 14.71 -5.63 -1.80
C GLY A 81 14.04 -6.38 -2.95
N ARG A 82 13.46 -5.62 -3.89
CA ARG A 82 12.73 -6.12 -5.06
C ARG A 82 13.46 -7.21 -5.85
N THR A 83 12.77 -8.30 -6.16
CA THR A 83 13.28 -9.44 -6.95
C THR A 83 12.70 -9.52 -8.37
N SER A 84 11.73 -8.68 -8.71
CA SER A 84 10.98 -8.78 -9.98
C SER A 84 10.98 -7.47 -10.77
N LEU A 85 10.66 -6.35 -10.11
CA LEU A 85 10.55 -5.05 -10.75
C LEU A 85 11.89 -4.29 -10.69
N PHE A 86 12.82 -4.60 -11.59
CA PHE A 86 14.13 -3.95 -11.62
C PHE A 86 14.20 -2.69 -12.49
N MET A 87 13.27 -2.55 -13.42
CA MET A 87 13.25 -1.47 -14.40
C MET A 87 12.90 -0.13 -13.73
N LYS A 88 13.53 0.97 -14.18
CA LYS A 88 13.23 2.33 -13.69
C LYS A 88 11.94 2.88 -14.31
N GLU A 89 11.78 2.67 -15.61
CA GLU A 89 10.58 3.03 -16.37
C GLU A 89 10.03 1.76 -17.02
N PRO A 90 8.74 1.41 -16.79
CA PRO A 90 8.18 0.23 -17.41
C PRO A 90 8.07 0.45 -18.92
N PRO A 91 8.47 -0.53 -19.75
CA PRO A 91 8.25 -0.44 -21.18
C PRO A 91 6.75 -0.32 -21.45
N LYS A 92 6.40 0.39 -22.52
CA LYS A 92 5.01 0.39 -22.99
C LYS A 92 4.61 -1.05 -23.24
N SER A 93 3.43 -1.40 -22.77
CA SER A 93 2.80 -2.68 -23.04
C SER A 93 2.76 -2.96 -24.53
N TYR A 94 2.86 -4.24 -24.89
CA TYR A 94 2.76 -4.69 -26.28
C TYR A 94 1.31 -4.68 -26.74
N TYR A 95 0.69 -3.50 -26.73
CA TYR A 95 -0.62 -3.31 -27.32
C TYR A 95 -0.45 -2.94 -28.79
N ARG A 96 -1.36 -3.47 -29.62
CA ARG A 96 -1.58 -2.91 -30.94
C ARG A 96 -2.00 -1.46 -30.75
N ASP A 97 -1.35 -0.57 -31.48
CA ASP A 97 -1.78 0.82 -31.55
C ASP A 97 -3.19 0.87 -32.17
N ILE A 98 -4.18 1.23 -31.35
CA ILE A 98 -5.60 1.30 -31.76
C ILE A 98 -5.78 2.43 -32.79
N ASP A 99 -4.94 3.46 -32.70
CA ASP A 99 -4.96 4.61 -33.59
C ASP A 99 -4.12 4.39 -34.86
N ALA A 100 -3.30 3.33 -34.90
CA ALA A 100 -2.56 2.95 -36.09
C ALA A 100 -3.53 2.48 -37.19
N LYS A 101 -3.56 3.25 -38.29
CA LYS A 101 -4.30 2.87 -39.48
C LYS A 101 -3.83 1.49 -39.95
N PRO A 102 -4.76 0.55 -40.24
CA PRO A 102 -4.39 -0.74 -40.80
C PRO A 102 -3.60 -0.53 -42.09
N ALA A 103 -2.51 -1.29 -42.25
CA ALA A 103 -1.76 -1.29 -43.49
C ALA A 103 -2.71 -1.63 -44.66
N PRO A 104 -2.55 -0.97 -45.83
CA PRO A 104 -3.35 -1.32 -47.00
C PRO A 104 -3.17 -2.80 -47.30
N SER A 105 -4.27 -3.55 -47.43
CA SER A 105 -4.20 -4.95 -47.82
C SER A 105 -3.49 -5.03 -49.17
N ALA A 106 -2.42 -5.82 -49.25
CA ALA A 106 -1.81 -6.15 -50.52
C ALA A 106 -2.91 -6.70 -51.45
N ALA A 107 -3.04 -6.12 -52.64
CA ALA A 107 -3.95 -6.64 -53.66
C ALA A 107 -3.59 -8.12 -53.91
N PRO A 108 -4.58 -9.02 -54.07
CA PRO A 108 -4.27 -10.41 -54.38
C PRO A 108 -3.44 -10.43 -55.67
N ASP A 109 -2.25 -11.03 -55.60
CA ASP A 109 -1.39 -11.24 -56.76
C ASP A 109 -2.25 -11.86 -57.86
N ALA A 110 -2.41 -11.11 -58.96
CA ALA A 110 -3.16 -11.57 -60.12
C ALA A 110 -2.59 -12.91 -60.54
N ALA A 111 -3.42 -13.96 -60.42
CA ALA A 111 -3.06 -15.33 -60.77
C ALA A 111 -2.38 -15.35 -62.16
N LYS A 112 -1.06 -15.64 -62.17
CA LYS A 112 -0.34 -15.94 -63.40
C LYS A 112 -0.96 -17.21 -64.00
N LYS A 113 -1.63 -17.04 -65.14
CA LYS A 113 -2.02 -18.13 -66.04
C LYS A 113 -0.79 -18.73 -66.70
#